data_AF-A0A8J6VCS6-F1
#
_entry.id   AF-A0A8J6VCS6-F1
#
_cell.length_a   1.000
_cell.length_b   1.000
_cell.length_c   1.000
_cell.angle_alpha   90.00
_cell.angle_beta   90.00
_cell.angle_gamma   90.00
#
_symmetry.space_group_name_H-M   'P 1'
#
loop_
_entity.id
_entity.type
_entity.pdbx_description
1 polymer ?
#
loop_
_entity_poly.entity_id
_entity_poly.type
_entity_poly.pdbx_seq_one_letter_code
_entity_poly.pdbx_strand_id
1 'polypeptide(L)'
;MSDNNLIEIMKANRFMRSRAEVVAFDEAMAQLAKHPKNEYLPELHLVLDDECEHHEVMYGLIHFLESFDAKEQFQTLIDVIPELILRAPEWTKTLHYGILNDDSSCALYKEILHSTNSKNRDVVYQVLKEIAASESPPLSSHAEFVLSESATLVN
;
A
#
# COMPACT_ATOMS: atom_id res chain seq x y z
N MET A 1 -7.09 9.88 -23.55
CA MET A 1 -7.79 9.11 -22.50
C MET A 1 -7.73 9.93 -21.23
N SER A 2 -8.79 9.97 -20.41
CA SER A 2 -8.71 10.65 -19.10
C SER A 2 -8.04 9.72 -18.08
N ASP A 3 -7.42 10.30 -17.06
CA ASP A 3 -6.77 9.54 -15.99
C ASP A 3 -7.74 8.62 -15.24
N ASN A 4 -8.98 9.07 -15.00
CA ASN A 4 -10.02 8.21 -14.43
C ASN A 4 -10.29 6.98 -15.31
N ASN A 5 -10.25 7.13 -16.64
CA ASN A 5 -10.40 5.99 -17.55
C ASN A 5 -9.19 5.04 -17.45
N LEU A 6 -7.98 5.56 -17.28
CA LEU A 6 -6.78 4.73 -17.07
C LEU A 6 -6.87 3.87 -15.81
N ILE A 7 -7.34 4.44 -14.69
CA ILE A 7 -7.52 3.69 -13.43
C ILE A 7 -8.59 2.60 -13.60
N GLU A 8 -9.70 2.91 -14.26
CA GLU A 8 -10.75 1.91 -14.54
C GLU A 8 -10.24 0.78 -15.47
N ILE A 9 -9.36 1.10 -16.42
CA ILE A 9 -8.69 0.07 -17.24
C ILE A 9 -7.80 -0.81 -16.35
N MET A 10 -7.00 -0.24 -15.45
CA MET A 10 -6.19 -1.04 -14.52
C MET A 10 -7.07 -1.95 -13.66
N LYS A 11 -8.16 -1.42 -13.08
CA LYS A 11 -9.10 -2.24 -12.28
C LYS A 11 -9.75 -3.35 -13.08
N ALA A 12 -10.15 -3.09 -14.32
CA ALA A 12 -10.80 -4.08 -15.18
C ALA A 12 -9.84 -5.21 -15.61
N ASN A 13 -8.53 -4.94 -15.61
CA ASN A 13 -7.50 -5.87 -16.08
C ASN A 13 -6.59 -6.39 -14.95
N ARG A 14 -6.87 -6.08 -13.68
CA ARG A 14 -6.00 -6.40 -12.53
C ARG A 14 -5.76 -7.89 -12.30
N PHE A 15 -6.65 -8.76 -12.78
CA PHE A 15 -6.46 -10.22 -12.70
C PHE A 15 -5.39 -10.73 -13.68
N MET A 16 -5.23 -10.04 -14.81
CA MET A 16 -4.22 -10.35 -15.82
C MET A 16 -4.24 -11.81 -16.28
N ARG A 17 -5.41 -12.35 -16.61
CA ARG A 17 -5.60 -13.75 -17.05
C ARG A 17 -5.25 -14.00 -18.50
N SER A 18 -4.90 -12.95 -19.23
CA SER A 18 -4.51 -13.01 -20.63
C SER A 18 -3.46 -11.96 -20.96
N ARG A 19 -2.73 -12.20 -22.05
CA ARG A 19 -1.78 -11.22 -22.59
C ARG A 19 -2.44 -9.87 -22.88
N ALA A 20 -3.70 -9.86 -23.31
CA ALA A 20 -4.42 -8.61 -23.59
C ALA A 20 -4.68 -7.82 -22.31
N GLU A 21 -5.05 -8.50 -21.22
CA GLU A 21 -5.23 -7.87 -19.90
C GLU A 21 -3.92 -7.32 -19.36
N VAL A 22 -2.83 -8.10 -19.45
CA VAL A 22 -1.48 -7.65 -19.06
C VAL A 22 -1.09 -6.35 -19.78
N VAL A 23 -1.21 -6.34 -21.10
CA VAL A 23 -0.84 -5.19 -21.92
C VAL A 23 -1.71 -3.98 -21.58
N ALA A 24 -3.02 -4.18 -21.44
CA ALA A 24 -3.94 -3.09 -21.09
C ALA A 24 -3.63 -2.50 -19.70
N PHE A 25 -3.30 -3.34 -18.72
CA PHE A 25 -2.91 -2.91 -17.38
C PHE A 25 -1.60 -2.11 -17.42
N ASP A 26 -0.55 -2.67 -18.01
CA ASP A 26 0.79 -2.08 -18.04
C ASP A 26 0.81 -0.76 -18.83
N GLU A 27 0.14 -0.70 -19.99
CA GLU A 27 0.04 0.54 -20.77
C GLU A 27 -0.76 1.63 -20.05
N ALA A 28 -1.77 1.26 -19.27
CA ALA A 28 -2.53 2.21 -18.47
C ALA A 28 -1.70 2.77 -17.30
N MET A 29 -1.00 1.88 -16.59
CA MET A 29 -0.08 2.25 -15.52
C MET A 29 1.04 3.17 -16.03
N ALA A 30 1.69 2.80 -17.14
CA ALA A 30 2.75 3.59 -17.76
C ALA A 30 2.29 4.98 -18.21
N GLN A 31 0.99 5.14 -18.54
CA GLN A 31 0.42 6.46 -18.84
C GLN A 31 0.19 7.30 -17.59
N LEU A 32 -0.35 6.71 -16.51
CA LEU A 32 -0.53 7.41 -15.23
C LEU A 32 0.82 7.84 -14.63
N ALA A 33 1.84 7.00 -14.75
CA ALA A 33 3.18 7.27 -14.22
C ALA A 33 3.88 8.49 -14.87
N LYS A 34 3.42 8.97 -16.02
CA LYS A 34 3.97 10.19 -16.66
C LYS A 34 3.65 11.44 -15.85
N HIS A 35 2.49 11.47 -15.21
CA HIS A 35 1.98 12.61 -14.46
C HIS A 35 1.24 12.12 -13.21
N PRO A 36 1.97 11.58 -12.20
CA PRO A 36 1.36 11.07 -10.98
C PRO A 36 0.61 12.19 -10.26
N LYS A 37 -0.57 11.86 -9.72
CA LYS A 37 -1.37 12.79 -8.92
C LYS A 37 -1.86 12.09 -7.66
N ASN A 38 -1.69 12.73 -6.53
CA ASN A 38 -2.00 12.16 -5.21
C ASN A 38 -3.50 11.84 -5.07
N GLU A 39 -4.36 12.55 -5.80
CA GLU A 39 -5.80 12.27 -5.85
C GLU A 39 -6.14 10.85 -6.35
N TYR A 40 -5.20 10.19 -7.05
CA TYR A 40 -5.35 8.81 -7.54
C TYR A 40 -4.89 7.75 -6.55
N LEU A 41 -4.12 8.11 -5.52
CA LEU A 41 -3.57 7.16 -4.55
C LEU A 41 -4.63 6.22 -3.98
N PRO A 42 -5.84 6.65 -3.55
CA PRO A 42 -6.81 5.73 -2.97
C PRO A 42 -7.20 4.63 -3.96
N GLU A 43 -7.52 5.02 -5.19
CA GLU A 43 -7.95 4.10 -6.23
C GLU A 43 -6.82 3.20 -6.72
N LEU A 44 -5.58 3.71 -6.78
CA LEU A 44 -4.40 2.93 -7.15
C LEU A 44 -4.09 1.82 -6.14
N HIS A 45 -4.21 2.09 -4.84
CA HIS A 45 -4.08 1.02 -3.83
C HIS A 45 -5.15 -0.06 -4.04
N LEU A 46 -6.39 0.34 -4.35
CA LEU A 46 -7.52 -0.57 -4.55
C LEU A 46 -7.51 -1.34 -5.89
N VAL A 47 -6.50 -1.11 -6.74
CA VAL A 47 -6.22 -1.94 -7.93
C VAL A 47 -5.56 -3.27 -7.54
N LEU A 48 -4.81 -3.30 -6.42
CA LEU A 48 -4.18 -4.54 -5.93
C LEU A 48 -5.24 -5.61 -5.68
N ASP A 49 -4.93 -6.84 -6.09
CA ASP A 49 -5.84 -7.98 -6.02
C ASP A 49 -5.01 -9.27 -5.94
N ASP A 50 -5.30 -10.11 -4.95
CA ASP A 50 -4.58 -11.37 -4.76
C ASP A 50 -4.94 -12.43 -5.83
N GLU A 51 -6.02 -12.23 -6.61
CA GLU A 51 -6.36 -13.09 -7.74
C GLU A 51 -5.55 -12.81 -9.02
N CYS A 52 -4.54 -11.92 -8.98
CA CYS A 52 -3.73 -11.62 -10.14
C CYS A 52 -2.82 -12.79 -10.55
N GLU A 53 -2.76 -13.13 -11.84
CA GLU A 53 -1.91 -14.23 -12.34
C GLU A 53 -0.48 -13.78 -12.73
N HIS A 54 -0.25 -12.46 -12.82
CA HIS A 54 1.03 -11.88 -13.20
C HIS A 54 1.59 -10.95 -12.10
N HIS A 55 2.18 -11.55 -11.06
CA HIS A 55 2.69 -10.83 -9.90
C HIS A 55 3.78 -9.81 -10.27
N GLU A 56 4.65 -10.08 -11.24
CA GLU A 56 5.70 -9.14 -11.66
C GLU A 56 5.13 -7.80 -12.15
N VAL A 57 4.00 -7.84 -12.86
CA VAL A 57 3.31 -6.63 -13.33
C VAL A 57 2.64 -5.92 -12.17
N MET A 58 2.07 -6.67 -11.22
CA MET A 58 1.49 -6.10 -9.99
C MET A 58 2.55 -5.45 -9.10
N TYR A 59 3.77 -6.01 -9.03
CA TYR A 59 4.90 -5.34 -8.39
C TYR A 59 5.27 -4.02 -9.08
N GLY A 60 5.04 -3.89 -10.39
CA GLY A 60 5.12 -2.61 -11.08
C GLY A 60 4.19 -1.54 -10.48
N LEU A 61 2.99 -1.91 -10.05
CA LEU A 61 2.07 -1.02 -9.33
C LEU A 61 2.60 -0.66 -7.93
N ILE A 62 3.20 -1.62 -7.21
CA ILE A 62 3.86 -1.33 -5.92
C ILE A 62 4.95 -0.27 -6.11
N HIS A 63 5.85 -0.45 -7.07
CA HIS A 63 6.89 0.52 -7.38
C HIS A 63 6.33 1.88 -7.83
N PHE A 64 5.19 1.87 -8.53
CA PHE A 64 4.52 3.10 -8.88
C PHE A 64 3.98 3.83 -7.65
N LEU A 65 3.33 3.13 -6.71
CA LEU A 65 2.88 3.69 -5.43
C LEU A 65 4.06 4.23 -4.60
N GLU A 66 5.19 3.53 -4.58
CA GLU A 66 6.42 3.95 -3.89
C GLU A 66 7.07 5.21 -4.49
N SER A 67 6.68 5.62 -5.71
CA SER A 67 7.18 6.85 -6.34
C SER A 67 6.52 8.14 -5.85
N PHE A 68 5.41 8.03 -5.11
CA PHE A 68 4.71 9.17 -4.52
C PHE A 68 5.39 9.66 -3.24
N ASP A 69 4.98 10.82 -2.74
CA ASP A 69 5.40 11.27 -1.41
C ASP A 69 4.98 10.24 -0.36
N ALA A 70 5.95 9.77 0.42
CA ALA A 70 5.73 8.69 1.39
C ALA A 70 4.66 9.05 2.44
N LYS A 71 4.55 10.33 2.84
CA LYS A 71 3.55 10.73 3.83
C LYS A 71 2.15 10.65 3.26
N GLU A 72 1.96 11.11 2.02
CA GLU A 72 0.66 11.00 1.34
C GLU A 72 0.30 9.56 1.03
N GLN A 73 1.28 8.75 0.60
CA GLN A 73 1.07 7.34 0.31
C GLN A 73 0.71 6.53 1.57
N PHE A 74 1.44 6.71 2.67
CA PHE A 74 1.15 6.04 3.95
C PHE A 74 -0.18 6.47 4.55
N GLN A 75 -0.50 7.77 4.55
CA GLN A 75 -1.79 8.23 5.04
C GLN A 75 -2.93 7.65 4.18
N THR A 76 -2.77 7.61 2.87
CA THR A 76 -3.77 7.02 1.98
C THR A 76 -3.92 5.51 2.21
N LEU A 77 -2.81 4.78 2.41
CA LEU A 77 -2.85 3.34 2.71
C LEU A 77 -3.67 3.07 3.98
N ILE A 78 -3.46 3.85 5.05
CA ILE A 78 -4.24 3.76 6.30
C ILE A 78 -5.74 3.95 6.01
N ASP A 79 -6.07 4.91 5.15
CA ASP A 79 -7.46 5.26 4.84
C ASP A 79 -8.18 4.23 3.97
N VAL A 80 -7.46 3.46 3.14
CA VAL A 80 -8.07 2.41 2.28
C VAL A 80 -7.92 0.99 2.83
N ILE A 81 -7.14 0.79 3.91
CA ILE A 81 -6.81 -0.54 4.43
C ILE A 81 -8.01 -1.47 4.62
N PRO A 82 -9.18 -1.04 5.13
CA PRO A 82 -10.28 -1.96 5.40
C PRO A 82 -10.94 -2.48 4.12
N GLU A 83 -10.84 -1.74 3.01
CA GLU A 83 -11.32 -2.21 1.73
C GLU A 83 -10.26 -3.08 1.04
N LEU A 84 -9.00 -2.66 1.09
CA LEU A 84 -7.90 -3.38 0.46
C LEU A 84 -7.76 -4.80 1.02
N ILE A 85 -7.78 -4.97 2.36
CA ILE A 85 -7.56 -6.26 3.01
C ILE A 85 -8.63 -7.31 2.69
N LEU A 86 -9.83 -6.89 2.28
CA LEU A 86 -10.91 -7.82 1.90
C LEU A 86 -10.64 -8.50 0.54
N ARG A 87 -9.86 -7.85 -0.33
CA ARG A 87 -9.59 -8.30 -1.69
C ARG A 87 -8.15 -8.78 -1.87
N ALA A 88 -7.22 -8.14 -1.18
CA ALA A 88 -5.81 -8.33 -1.38
C ALA A 88 -5.04 -8.43 -0.04
N PRO A 89 -5.39 -9.37 0.86
CA PRO A 89 -4.68 -9.54 2.12
C PRO A 89 -3.17 -9.81 1.96
N GLU A 90 -2.73 -10.52 0.93
CA GLU A 90 -1.31 -10.77 0.68
C GLU A 90 -0.61 -9.53 0.13
N TRP A 91 -1.21 -8.79 -0.80
CA TRP A 91 -0.64 -7.49 -1.21
C TRP A 91 -0.66 -6.45 -0.07
N THR A 92 -1.64 -6.51 0.82
CA THR A 92 -1.68 -5.67 2.03
C THR A 92 -0.47 -5.94 2.91
N LYS A 93 -0.11 -7.21 3.11
CA LYS A 93 1.13 -7.59 3.81
C LYS A 93 2.37 -7.15 3.05
N THR A 94 2.44 -7.36 1.74
CA THR A 94 3.58 -6.93 0.91
C THR A 94 3.84 -5.43 1.03
N LEU A 95 2.81 -4.59 1.01
CA LEU A 95 2.95 -3.15 1.25
C LEU A 95 3.54 -2.85 2.63
N HIS A 96 3.03 -3.50 3.68
CA HIS A 96 3.57 -3.33 5.02
C HIS A 96 5.01 -3.85 5.13
N TYR A 97 5.37 -4.96 4.49
CA TYR A 97 6.74 -5.44 4.46
C TYR A 97 7.68 -4.45 3.78
N GLY A 98 7.25 -3.80 2.69
CA GLY A 98 8.02 -2.72 2.07
C GLY A 98 8.32 -1.59 3.05
N ILE A 99 7.29 -1.10 3.74
CA ILE A 99 7.40 -0.02 4.74
C ILE A 99 8.28 -0.45 5.92
N LEU A 100 8.05 -1.65 6.44
CA LEU A 100 8.72 -2.14 7.64
C LEU A 100 10.18 -2.54 7.38
N ASN A 101 10.57 -2.87 6.14
CA ASN A 101 11.96 -3.23 5.83
C ASN A 101 12.88 -2.02 5.65
N ASP A 102 12.34 -0.80 5.56
CA ASP A 102 13.13 0.44 5.49
C ASP A 102 12.98 1.24 6.79
N ASP A 103 14.09 1.46 7.51
CA ASP A 103 14.07 2.10 8.83
C ASP A 103 13.45 3.51 8.79
N SER A 104 13.67 4.26 7.71
CA SER A 104 13.16 5.63 7.56
C SER A 104 11.66 5.65 7.30
N SER A 105 11.17 4.73 6.48
CA SER A 105 9.75 4.51 6.18
C SER A 105 9.02 4.00 7.42
N CYS A 106 9.64 3.07 8.16
CA CYS A 106 9.14 2.54 9.41
C CYS A 106 8.93 3.64 10.47
N ALA A 107 9.92 4.52 10.65
CA ALA A 107 9.81 5.68 11.55
C ALA A 107 8.71 6.66 11.11
N LEU A 108 8.65 7.01 9.82
CA LEU A 108 7.60 7.89 9.29
C LEU A 108 6.21 7.27 9.45
N TYR A 109 6.06 5.98 9.17
CA TYR A 109 4.80 5.27 9.30
C TYR A 109 4.28 5.27 10.74
N LYS A 110 5.18 5.10 11.72
CA LYS A 110 4.86 5.28 13.14
C LYS A 110 4.33 6.68 13.41
N GLU A 111 5.04 7.72 13.00
CA GLU A 111 4.61 9.10 13.24
C GLU A 111 3.21 9.39 12.66
N ILE A 112 2.95 8.94 11.44
CA ILE A 112 1.64 9.11 10.78
C ILE A 112 0.57 8.31 11.53
N LEU A 113 0.83 7.04 11.83
CA LEU A 113 -0.16 6.17 12.47
C LEU A 113 -0.56 6.65 13.88
N HIS A 114 0.39 7.22 14.64
CA HIS A 114 0.10 7.78 15.98
C HIS A 114 -0.54 9.16 15.94
N SER A 115 -0.33 9.95 14.87
CA SER A 115 -0.89 11.30 14.73
C SER A 115 -2.19 11.37 13.91
N THR A 116 -2.53 10.31 13.18
CA THR A 116 -3.72 10.29 12.32
C THR A 116 -5.02 10.24 13.12
N ASN A 117 -6.04 10.93 12.59
CA ASN A 117 -7.42 10.85 13.08
C ASN A 117 -8.27 9.85 12.26
N SER A 118 -7.63 9.04 11.40
CA SER A 118 -8.34 8.06 10.58
C SER A 118 -9.11 7.08 11.46
N LYS A 119 -10.40 6.90 11.16
CA LYS A 119 -11.25 5.89 11.80
C LYS A 119 -10.76 4.45 11.55
N ASN A 120 -9.85 4.27 10.59
CA ASN A 120 -9.32 2.97 10.18
C ASN A 120 -8.02 2.60 10.91
N ARG A 121 -7.51 3.47 11.79
CA ARG A 121 -6.28 3.25 12.55
C ARG A 121 -6.26 1.90 13.25
N ASP A 122 -7.35 1.52 13.92
CA ASP A 122 -7.42 0.26 14.67
C ASP A 122 -7.28 -0.98 13.78
N VAL A 123 -7.69 -0.90 12.51
CA VAL A 123 -7.50 -1.97 11.52
C VAL A 123 -6.03 -2.13 11.18
N VAL A 124 -5.31 -1.02 10.97
CA VAL A 124 -3.86 -1.02 10.73
C VAL A 124 -3.11 -1.59 11.94
N TYR A 125 -3.51 -1.22 13.16
CA TYR A 125 -2.93 -1.80 14.37
C TYR A 125 -3.12 -3.32 14.42
N GLN A 126 -4.26 -3.84 13.97
CA GLN A 126 -4.52 -5.27 13.92
C GLN A 126 -3.60 -5.97 12.91
N VAL A 127 -3.42 -5.41 11.71
CA VAL A 127 -2.48 -5.92 10.70
C VAL A 127 -1.05 -5.95 11.26
N LEU A 128 -0.59 -4.88 11.90
CA LEU A 128 0.74 -4.82 12.49
C LEU A 128 0.93 -5.81 13.64
N LYS A 129 -0.10 -6.03 14.47
CA LYS A 129 -0.07 -7.05 15.54
C LYS A 129 0.04 -8.46 14.96
N GLU A 130 -0.63 -8.73 13.86
CA GLU A 130 -0.52 -10.00 13.16
C GLU A 130 0.89 -10.21 12.62
N ILE A 131 1.47 -9.22 11.94
CA ILE A 131 2.87 -9.26 11.47
C ILE A 131 3.84 -9.47 12.64
N ALA A 132 3.68 -8.74 13.74
CA ALA A 132 4.51 -8.89 14.93
C ALA A 132 4.45 -10.31 15.52
N ALA A 133 3.29 -10.97 15.44
CA ALA A 133 3.09 -12.31 15.97
C ALA A 133 3.48 -13.44 14.99
N SER A 134 3.42 -13.20 13.68
CA SER A 134 3.63 -14.23 12.64
C SER A 134 5.03 -14.20 12.01
N GLU A 135 5.70 -13.05 11.98
CA GLU A 135 7.00 -12.89 11.33
C GLU A 135 8.18 -13.03 12.29
N SER A 136 9.36 -13.33 11.74
CA SER A 136 10.63 -13.25 12.46
C SER A 136 11.23 -11.84 12.38
N PRO A 137 12.15 -11.47 13.29
CA PRO A 137 12.95 -10.26 13.13
C PRO A 137 13.69 -10.25 11.77
N PRO A 138 13.87 -9.07 11.13
CA PRO A 138 13.58 -7.74 11.67
C PRO A 138 12.10 -7.31 11.58
N LEU A 139 11.28 -7.95 10.73
CA LEU A 139 9.91 -7.52 10.45
C LEU A 139 9.02 -7.45 11.70
N SER A 140 9.05 -8.47 12.55
CA SER A 140 8.25 -8.44 13.78
C SER A 140 8.70 -7.35 14.76
N SER A 141 10.02 -7.15 14.91
CA SER A 141 10.57 -6.08 15.74
C SER A 141 10.23 -4.69 15.21
N HIS A 142 10.20 -4.50 13.90
CA HIS A 142 9.79 -3.23 13.28
C HIS A 142 8.28 -2.98 13.44
N ALA A 143 7.44 -4.01 13.32
CA ALA A 143 6.02 -3.89 13.62
C ALA A 143 5.76 -3.53 15.09
N GLU A 144 6.47 -4.16 16.04
CA GLU A 144 6.42 -3.81 17.47
C GLU A 144 6.88 -2.37 17.71
N PHE A 145 7.94 -1.93 17.02
CA PHE A 145 8.42 -0.55 17.10
C PHE A 145 7.35 0.45 16.66
N VAL A 146 6.69 0.21 15.52
CA VAL A 146 5.58 1.07 15.04
C VAL A 146 4.43 1.11 16.05
N LEU A 147 4.07 -0.04 16.63
CA LEU A 147 2.99 -0.16 17.62
C LEU A 147 3.31 0.50 18.96
N SER A 148 4.57 0.56 19.36
CA SER A 148 4.98 1.15 20.65
C SER A 148 4.64 2.64 20.73
N GLU A 149 4.28 3.11 21.92
CA GLU A 149 4.02 4.53 22.15
C GLU A 149 5.25 5.37 21.76
N SER A 150 5.01 6.52 21.13
CA SER A 150 6.07 7.52 20.95
C SER A 150 6.49 8.02 22.32
N ALA A 151 7.76 7.89 22.67
CA ALA A 151 8.27 8.38 23.95
C ALA A 151 7.91 9.86 24.08
N THR A 152 6.98 10.17 24.98
CA THR A 152 6.67 11.55 25.35
C THR A 152 7.95 12.13 25.91
N LEU A 153 8.61 13.02 25.16
CA LEU A 153 9.61 13.89 25.74
C LEU A 153 8.89 14.73 26.80
N VAL A 154 8.98 14.28 28.04
CA VAL A 154 8.59 15.06 29.20
C VAL A 154 9.57 16.23 29.26
N ASN A 155 9.12 17.39 28.78
CA ASN A 155 9.77 18.68 29.03
C ASN A 155 9.54 19.11 30.48
#